data_AF-A0A3N1B1M9-F1
#
_entry.id   AF-A0A3N1B1M9-F1
#
_cell.length_a   1.000
_cell.length_b   1.000
_cell.length_c   1.000
_cell.angle_alpha   90.00
_cell.angle_beta   90.00
_cell.angle_gamma   90.00
#
_symmetry.space_group_name_H-M   'P 1'
#
loop_
_entity.id
_entity.type
_entity.pdbx_description
1 polymer ?
#
loop_
_entity_poly.entity_id
_entity_poly.type
_entity_poly.pdbx_seq_one_letter_code
_entity_poly.pdbx_strand_id
1 'polypeptide(L)'
;MLGSLVNGPIEALPLYAVLTAVHLELSGKAVNACLPVCYQIVGALRHLGFAAEMMAAYVEVASAGQPYGGIGVNGKATVYPDGTTNGHMVVWADSFNRLVDATVAQHPELNRAVHQGSLNQSAPLVLPVGERDVLMQGAIGAIRAPYQLAYLALPHYTSVFDGWIAQYREPLDYGALSMAHRGLYALQATGKMRNVRQLAHLYPHLGRLLDGVDQLPELAEPPASVARLQAIGQHPRP
;
A
#
# COMPACT_ATOMS: atom_id res chain seq x y z
N MET A 1 -1.09 -9.44 9.42
CA MET A 1 -2.18 -9.36 8.41
C MET A 1 -3.31 -10.36 8.63
N LEU A 2 -3.06 -11.66 8.88
CA LEU A 2 -4.13 -12.65 9.11
C LEU A 2 -5.10 -12.25 10.23
N GLY A 3 -4.60 -11.73 11.36
CA GLY A 3 -5.44 -11.23 12.45
C GLY A 3 -6.40 -10.11 12.02
N SER A 4 -5.99 -9.24 11.10
CA SER A 4 -6.83 -8.16 10.55
C SER A 4 -7.92 -8.70 9.61
N LEU A 5 -7.65 -9.78 8.87
CA LEU A 5 -8.67 -10.45 8.05
C LEU A 5 -9.75 -11.11 8.91
N VAL A 6 -9.34 -11.74 10.01
CA VAL A 6 -10.26 -12.48 10.89
C VAL A 6 -11.04 -11.53 11.81
N ASN A 7 -10.36 -10.57 12.44
CA ASN A 7 -10.91 -9.76 13.53
C ASN A 7 -11.11 -8.28 13.18
N GLY A 8 -10.66 -7.82 12.01
CA GLY A 8 -10.76 -6.41 11.64
C GLY A 8 -12.20 -5.95 11.36
N PRO A 9 -12.42 -4.65 11.20
CA PRO A 9 -13.70 -4.11 10.73
C PRO A 9 -14.15 -4.77 9.43
N ILE A 10 -15.43 -5.17 9.34
CA ILE A 10 -15.96 -5.87 8.17
C ILE A 10 -15.92 -4.98 6.92
N GLU A 11 -16.20 -3.69 7.11
CA GLU A 11 -16.20 -2.67 6.07
C GLU A 11 -14.82 -2.49 5.44
N ALA A 12 -13.73 -2.62 6.20
CA ALA A 12 -12.37 -2.50 5.66
C ALA A 12 -11.75 -3.85 5.26
N LEU A 13 -12.52 -4.95 5.29
CA LEU A 13 -12.02 -6.27 4.96
C LEU A 13 -11.46 -6.38 3.53
N PRO A 14 -12.05 -5.77 2.49
CA PRO A 14 -11.47 -5.78 1.14
C PRO A 14 -10.09 -5.13 1.07
N LEU A 15 -9.89 -4.03 1.81
CA LEU A 15 -8.58 -3.40 1.94
C LEU A 15 -7.57 -4.35 2.58
N TYR A 16 -7.91 -4.99 3.71
CA TYR A 16 -6.99 -5.92 4.37
C TYR A 16 -6.66 -7.15 3.52
N ALA A 17 -7.58 -7.59 2.65
CA ALA A 17 -7.32 -8.67 1.72
C ALA A 17 -6.26 -8.31 0.68
N VAL A 18 -6.38 -7.13 0.06
CA VAL A 18 -5.35 -6.58 -0.84
C VAL A 18 -4.00 -6.44 -0.11
N LEU A 19 -4.00 -5.87 1.10
CA LEU A 19 -2.77 -5.68 1.88
C LEU A 19 -2.14 -6.97 2.38
N THR A 20 -2.90 -8.07 2.43
CA THR A 20 -2.32 -9.38 2.76
C THR A 20 -1.43 -9.89 1.62
N ALA A 21 -1.82 -9.68 0.36
CA ALA A 21 -0.96 -9.97 -0.79
C ALA A 21 0.33 -9.15 -0.74
N VAL A 22 0.21 -7.85 -0.45
CA VAL A 22 1.34 -6.93 -0.27
C VAL A 22 2.29 -7.42 0.83
N HIS A 23 1.76 -7.77 2.00
CA HIS A 23 2.59 -8.23 3.12
C HIS A 23 3.33 -9.53 2.81
N LEU A 24 2.68 -10.49 2.15
CA LEU A 24 3.33 -11.75 1.75
C LEU A 24 4.44 -11.51 0.72
N GLU A 25 4.27 -10.51 -0.15
CA GLU A 25 5.21 -10.24 -1.23
C GLU A 25 6.32 -9.26 -0.86
N LEU A 26 6.13 -8.39 0.14
CA LEU A 26 7.09 -7.34 0.51
C LEU A 26 7.80 -7.56 1.83
N SER A 27 7.33 -8.47 2.69
CA SER A 27 8.03 -8.74 3.95
C SER A 27 9.47 -9.17 3.69
N GLY A 28 10.43 -8.33 4.10
CA GLY A 28 11.87 -8.60 3.93
C GLY A 28 12.46 -8.25 2.56
N LYS A 29 11.73 -7.58 1.65
CA LYS A 29 12.27 -7.11 0.36
C LYS A 29 12.91 -5.71 0.44
N ALA A 30 13.78 -5.41 -0.52
CA ALA A 30 14.61 -4.20 -0.59
C ALA A 30 13.82 -2.87 -0.61
N VAL A 31 14.51 -1.80 -0.25
CA VAL A 31 14.07 -0.38 -0.24
C VAL A 31 13.71 0.09 -1.67
N ASN A 32 12.81 1.07 -1.81
CA ASN A 32 12.31 1.68 -3.07
C ASN A 32 11.11 1.00 -3.74
N ALA A 33 10.19 0.44 -2.95
CA ALA A 33 8.98 -0.20 -3.49
C ALA A 33 7.70 0.65 -3.33
N CYS A 34 7.78 1.83 -2.69
CA CYS A 34 6.57 2.57 -2.28
C CYS A 34 5.68 2.96 -3.47
N LEU A 35 6.27 3.51 -4.54
CA LEU A 35 5.54 3.96 -5.71
C LEU A 35 4.85 2.81 -6.47
N PRO A 36 5.54 1.73 -6.91
CA PRO A 36 4.88 0.63 -7.60
C PRO A 36 3.83 -0.06 -6.74
N VAL A 37 4.11 -0.27 -5.45
CA VAL A 37 3.19 -0.95 -4.54
C VAL A 37 1.94 -0.11 -4.30
N CYS A 38 2.07 1.19 -4.07
CA CYS A 38 0.91 2.07 -3.89
C CYS A 38 0.05 2.12 -5.16
N TYR A 39 0.66 2.16 -6.35
CA TYR A 39 -0.08 2.11 -7.60
C TYR A 39 -0.87 0.80 -7.72
N GLN A 40 -0.22 -0.32 -7.44
CA GLN A 40 -0.85 -1.64 -7.54
C GLN A 40 -1.96 -1.82 -6.52
N ILE A 41 -1.81 -1.31 -5.29
CA ILE A 41 -2.90 -1.29 -4.29
C ILE A 41 -4.09 -0.48 -4.81
N VAL A 42 -3.85 0.74 -5.32
CA VAL A 42 -4.91 1.60 -5.83
C VAL A 42 -5.63 0.95 -7.02
N GLY A 43 -4.88 0.40 -7.98
CA GLY A 43 -5.46 -0.30 -9.12
C GLY A 43 -6.21 -1.56 -8.70
N ALA A 44 -5.69 -2.33 -7.75
CA ALA A 44 -6.37 -3.52 -7.22
C ALA A 44 -7.71 -3.17 -6.56
N LEU A 45 -7.72 -2.13 -5.72
CA LEU A 45 -8.94 -1.63 -5.10
C LEU A 45 -9.95 -1.15 -6.13
N ARG A 46 -9.50 -0.45 -7.19
CA ARG A 46 -10.37 -0.02 -8.29
C ARG A 46 -10.98 -1.20 -9.06
N HIS A 47 -10.21 -2.25 -9.33
CA HIS A 47 -10.73 -3.49 -9.93
C HIS A 47 -11.79 -4.17 -9.06
N LEU A 48 -11.70 -4.01 -7.74
CA LEU A 48 -12.69 -4.52 -6.78
C LEU A 48 -13.85 -3.54 -6.53
N GLY A 49 -13.89 -2.39 -7.24
CA GLY A 49 -14.95 -1.39 -7.15
C GLY A 49 -14.79 -0.35 -6.04
N PHE A 50 -13.59 -0.16 -5.49
CA PHE A 50 -13.31 0.79 -4.41
C PHE A 50 -12.53 2.00 -4.89
N ALA A 51 -12.89 3.16 -4.35
CA ALA A 51 -12.19 4.42 -4.56
C ALA A 51 -10.92 4.44 -3.71
N ALA A 52 -9.80 4.74 -4.38
CA ALA A 52 -8.50 4.95 -3.76
C ALA A 52 -7.63 5.84 -4.65
N GLU A 53 -6.68 6.52 -4.02
CA GLU A 53 -5.68 7.34 -4.70
C GLU A 53 -4.31 7.18 -4.04
N MET A 54 -3.27 7.45 -4.83
CA MET A 54 -1.92 7.59 -4.31
C MET A 54 -1.70 9.03 -3.86
N MET A 55 -0.91 9.19 -2.81
CA MET A 55 -0.58 10.50 -2.27
C MET A 55 0.89 10.55 -1.91
N ALA A 56 1.60 11.59 -2.35
CA ALA A 56 2.93 11.86 -1.83
C ALA A 56 2.82 12.20 -0.34
N ALA A 57 3.77 11.70 0.45
CA ALA A 57 3.78 11.91 1.88
C ALA A 57 5.21 12.01 2.40
N TYR A 58 5.31 12.57 3.60
CA TYR A 58 6.50 12.51 4.44
C TYR A 58 6.12 11.84 5.75
N VAL A 59 6.98 10.97 6.27
CA VAL A 59 6.77 10.33 7.57
C VAL A 59 7.96 10.62 8.45
N GLU A 60 7.75 11.32 9.56
CA GLU A 60 8.77 11.43 10.59
C GLU A 60 8.72 10.22 11.51
N VAL A 61 9.88 9.64 11.81
CA VAL A 61 10.03 8.49 12.71
C VAL A 61 10.81 8.93 13.94
N ALA A 62 10.21 8.73 15.12
CA ALA A 62 10.84 9.00 16.41
C ALA A 62 10.70 7.81 17.35
N SER A 63 11.58 7.70 18.35
CA SER A 63 11.40 6.78 19.48
C SER A 63 11.91 7.47 20.75
N ALA A 64 11.16 7.33 21.85
CA ALA A 64 11.44 7.99 23.13
C ALA A 64 11.69 9.51 23.02
N GLY A 65 11.00 10.19 22.09
CA GLY A 65 11.16 11.63 21.83
C GLY A 65 12.40 12.02 21.02
N GLN A 66 13.20 11.05 20.57
CA GLN A 66 14.36 11.29 19.70
C GLN A 66 14.00 11.00 18.24
N PRO A 67 14.27 11.93 17.29
CA PRO A 67 14.03 11.70 15.88
C PRO A 67 15.08 10.73 15.32
N TYR A 68 14.62 9.75 14.53
CA TYR A 68 15.47 8.79 13.81
C TYR A 68 15.61 9.12 12.32
N GLY A 69 14.79 10.05 11.82
CA GLY A 69 14.79 10.47 10.42
C GLY A 69 13.40 10.40 9.81
N GLY A 70 13.34 10.71 8.52
CA GLY A 70 12.11 10.72 7.75
C GLY A 70 12.09 9.67 6.64
N ILE A 71 10.89 9.26 6.25
CA ILE A 71 10.63 8.48 5.03
C ILE A 71 10.10 9.47 3.98
N GLY A 72 10.80 9.56 2.86
CA GLY A 72 10.51 10.52 1.81
C GLY A 72 11.10 11.91 2.08
N VAL A 73 10.60 12.92 1.35
CA VAL A 73 11.00 14.32 1.53
C VAL A 73 9.81 15.17 1.94
N ASN A 74 10.02 16.10 2.86
CA ASN A 74 9.05 17.14 3.19
C ASN A 74 9.11 18.26 2.13
N GLY A 75 8.56 17.98 0.95
CA GLY A 75 8.64 18.86 -0.20
C GLY A 75 8.49 18.12 -1.53
N LYS A 76 8.89 18.78 -2.63
CA LYS A 76 8.89 18.17 -3.96
C LYS A 76 9.99 17.12 -4.05
N ALA A 77 9.60 15.87 -4.31
CA ALA A 77 10.53 14.78 -4.57
C ALA A 77 11.26 14.95 -5.92
N THR A 78 12.34 14.18 -6.08
CA THR A 78 13.10 14.05 -7.32
C THR A 78 13.05 12.61 -7.79
N VAL A 79 12.67 12.42 -9.05
CA VAL A 79 12.84 11.15 -9.77
C VAL A 79 14.18 11.22 -10.51
N TYR A 80 15.07 10.30 -10.20
CA TYR A 80 16.41 10.25 -10.77
C TYR A 80 16.40 9.48 -12.12
N PRO A 81 17.42 9.68 -12.98
CA PRO A 81 17.50 8.99 -14.27
C PRO A 81 17.53 7.45 -14.19
N ASP A 82 17.98 6.89 -13.06
CA ASP A 82 17.99 5.45 -12.78
C ASP A 82 16.61 4.89 -12.34
N GLY A 83 15.58 5.74 -12.32
CA GLY A 83 14.23 5.40 -11.89
C GLY A 83 14.05 5.39 -10.37
N THR A 84 15.10 5.62 -9.57
CA THR A 84 14.97 5.79 -8.12
C THR A 84 14.34 7.13 -7.79
N THR A 85 13.81 7.25 -6.56
CA THR A 85 13.19 8.48 -6.06
C THR A 85 13.57 8.69 -4.60
N ASN A 86 13.63 9.94 -4.16
CA ASN A 86 13.74 10.28 -2.74
C ASN A 86 12.37 10.57 -2.07
N GLY A 87 11.28 10.47 -2.82
CA GLY A 87 9.93 10.67 -2.29
C GLY A 87 9.37 9.44 -1.61
N HIS A 88 8.24 9.62 -0.92
CA HIS A 88 7.46 8.53 -0.34
C HIS A 88 6.00 8.66 -0.75
N MET A 89 5.37 7.50 -0.95
CA MET A 89 3.99 7.40 -1.40
C MET A 89 3.21 6.57 -0.40
N VAL A 90 1.99 7.02 -0.14
CA VAL A 90 0.99 6.32 0.65
C VAL A 90 -0.29 6.21 -0.17
N VAL A 91 -1.23 5.37 0.28
CA VAL A 91 -2.55 5.24 -0.34
C VAL A 91 -3.59 5.86 0.58
N TRP A 92 -4.40 6.75 0.02
CA TRP A 92 -5.68 7.11 0.62
C TRP A 92 -6.75 6.17 0.07
N ALA A 93 -7.24 5.28 0.92
CA ALA A 93 -8.27 4.31 0.59
C ALA A 93 -9.64 4.89 0.97
N ASP A 94 -10.14 5.77 0.10
CA ASP A 94 -11.31 6.63 0.32
C ASP A 94 -12.56 5.85 0.75
N SER A 95 -12.86 4.73 0.08
CA SER A 95 -14.01 3.88 0.43
C SER A 95 -13.98 3.28 1.84
N PHE A 96 -12.83 3.36 2.53
CA PHE A 96 -12.64 2.82 3.88
C PHE A 96 -12.23 3.88 4.89
N ASN A 97 -12.06 5.14 4.49
CA ASN A 97 -11.60 6.21 5.37
C ASN A 97 -10.27 5.85 6.07
N ARG A 98 -9.33 5.28 5.30
CA ARG A 98 -8.02 4.80 5.79
C ARG A 98 -6.85 5.38 5.02
N LEU A 99 -5.83 5.82 5.75
CA LEU A 99 -4.49 6.02 5.21
C LEU A 99 -3.71 4.70 5.29
N VAL A 100 -2.99 4.36 4.23
CA VAL A 100 -2.22 3.13 4.15
C VAL A 100 -0.79 3.43 3.76
N ASP A 101 0.15 2.97 4.59
CA ASP A 101 1.57 2.98 4.27
C ASP A 101 2.06 1.53 4.13
N ALA A 102 2.20 1.09 2.89
CA ALA A 102 2.64 -0.25 2.55
C ALA A 102 4.15 -0.47 2.74
N THR A 103 4.93 0.60 2.87
CA THR A 103 6.40 0.55 2.87
C THR A 103 7.03 1.23 4.08
N VAL A 104 6.26 1.54 5.13
CA VAL A 104 6.78 2.09 6.39
C VAL A 104 7.93 1.24 6.96
N ALA A 105 7.87 -0.08 6.76
CA ALA A 105 8.89 -1.03 7.18
C ALA A 105 10.21 -0.94 6.40
N GLN A 106 10.29 -0.08 5.37
CA GLN A 106 11.52 0.24 4.65
C GLN A 106 12.39 1.25 5.41
N HIS A 107 11.87 1.93 6.44
CA HIS A 107 12.70 2.76 7.32
C HIS A 107 13.75 1.88 8.02
N PRO A 108 15.05 2.27 8.04
CA PRO A 108 16.14 1.42 8.54
C PRO A 108 15.91 0.84 9.94
N GLU A 109 15.36 1.64 10.86
CA GLU A 109 15.10 1.22 12.24
C GLU A 109 13.95 0.20 12.35
N LEU A 110 12.88 0.41 11.58
CA LEU A 110 11.75 -0.51 11.53
C LEU A 110 12.16 -1.82 10.86
N ASN A 111 12.93 -1.73 9.78
CA ASN A 111 13.50 -2.87 9.08
C ASN A 111 14.42 -3.70 10.00
N ARG A 112 15.31 -3.04 10.76
CA ARG A 112 16.16 -3.71 11.75
C ARG A 112 15.33 -4.44 12.80
N ALA A 113 14.26 -3.83 13.30
CA ALA A 113 13.36 -4.46 14.26
C ALA A 113 12.65 -5.70 13.68
N VAL A 114 12.29 -5.70 12.39
CA VAL A 114 11.77 -6.88 11.67
C VAL A 114 12.80 -8.01 11.68
N HIS A 115 14.06 -7.72 11.31
CA HIS A 115 15.14 -8.71 11.28
C HIS A 115 15.48 -9.28 12.67
N GLN A 116 15.16 -8.53 13.73
CA GLN A 116 15.31 -8.97 15.12
C GLN A 116 14.09 -9.77 15.65
N GLY A 117 13.16 -10.16 14.76
CA GLY A 117 12.04 -11.05 15.08
C GLY A 117 10.72 -10.34 15.37
N SER A 118 10.64 -9.01 15.24
CA SER A 118 9.39 -8.28 15.45
C SER A 118 8.52 -8.28 14.17
N LEU A 119 7.83 -9.39 13.92
CA LEU A 119 6.98 -9.56 12.73
C LEU A 119 5.86 -8.50 12.59
N ASN A 120 5.43 -7.89 13.70
CA ASN A 120 4.45 -6.80 13.67
C ASN A 120 4.99 -5.55 12.94
N GLN A 121 6.32 -5.42 12.83
CA GLN A 121 6.98 -4.28 12.21
C GLN A 121 7.04 -4.40 10.68
N SER A 122 6.78 -5.58 10.09
CA SER A 122 6.83 -5.82 8.64
C SER A 122 5.50 -5.65 7.94
N ALA A 123 4.40 -5.51 8.69
CA ALA A 123 3.08 -5.30 8.09
C ALA A 123 2.91 -3.87 7.56
N PRO A 124 2.14 -3.68 6.46
CA PRO A 124 1.61 -2.38 6.09
C PRO A 124 0.94 -1.68 7.28
N LEU A 125 1.12 -0.37 7.40
CA LEU A 125 0.38 0.43 8.38
C LEU A 125 -0.97 0.85 7.77
N VAL A 126 -2.03 0.76 8.56
CA VAL A 126 -3.37 1.21 8.19
C VAL A 126 -3.90 2.09 9.31
N LEU A 127 -4.20 3.35 9.02
CA LEU A 127 -4.65 4.33 10.00
C LEU A 127 -6.10 4.73 9.73
N PRO A 128 -7.01 4.62 10.72
CA PRO A 128 -8.33 5.22 10.65
C PRO A 128 -8.22 6.73 10.79
N VAL A 129 -8.45 7.45 9.70
CA VAL A 129 -8.38 8.92 9.68
C VAL A 129 -9.77 9.55 9.75
N GLY A 130 -10.81 8.83 9.29
CA GLY A 130 -12.13 9.41 9.11
C GLY A 130 -12.17 10.13 7.78
N GLU A 131 -12.15 11.45 7.78
CA GLU A 131 -12.30 12.22 6.54
C GLU A 131 -10.94 12.55 5.90
N ARG A 132 -10.92 12.59 4.56
CA ARG A 132 -9.74 12.92 3.77
C ARG A 132 -9.15 14.29 4.15
N ASP A 133 -10.00 15.26 4.44
CA ASP A 133 -9.57 16.64 4.74
C ASP A 133 -8.75 16.73 6.04
N VAL A 134 -8.90 15.77 6.96
CA VAL A 134 -8.09 15.69 8.17
C VAL A 134 -6.61 15.50 7.83
N LEU A 135 -6.30 14.79 6.73
CA LEU A 135 -4.93 14.63 6.24
C LEU A 135 -4.27 15.96 5.87
N MET A 136 -5.08 16.97 5.49
CA MET A 136 -4.58 18.27 5.04
C MET A 136 -4.42 19.27 6.20
N GLN A 137 -4.98 18.98 7.37
CA GLN A 137 -5.00 19.89 8.51
C GLN A 137 -3.72 19.81 9.36
N GLY A 138 -2.94 18.74 9.24
CA GLY A 138 -1.71 18.56 10.00
C GLY A 138 -1.19 17.13 9.94
N ALA A 139 -0.24 16.85 10.82
CA ALA A 139 0.36 15.52 10.89
C ALA A 139 -0.58 14.50 11.55
N ILE A 140 -0.73 13.33 10.93
CA ILE A 140 -1.44 12.19 11.54
C ILE A 140 -0.44 11.32 12.31
N GLY A 141 -0.67 11.22 13.61
CA GLY A 141 0.14 10.38 14.49
C GLY A 141 -0.22 8.90 14.38
N ALA A 142 0.79 8.03 14.41
CA ALA A 142 0.62 6.61 14.58
C ALA A 142 1.68 6.04 15.53
N ILE A 143 1.30 5.00 16.27
CA ILE A 143 2.23 4.31 17.18
C ILE A 143 2.49 2.92 16.62
N ARG A 144 3.77 2.64 16.40
CA ARG A 144 4.28 1.32 16.10
C ARG A 144 5.40 1.04 17.09
N ALA A 145 5.02 0.70 18.32
CA ALA A 145 5.93 0.65 19.46
C ALA A 145 7.23 -0.12 19.15
N PRO A 146 8.40 0.44 19.53
CA PRO A 146 8.60 1.65 20.31
C PRO A 146 8.53 2.97 19.51
N TYR A 147 8.27 2.90 18.21
CA TYR A 147 8.31 4.05 17.31
C TYR A 147 7.01 4.84 17.31
N GLN A 148 7.15 6.16 17.21
CA GLN A 148 6.11 7.12 16.92
C GLN A 148 6.32 7.60 15.48
N LEU A 149 5.24 7.66 14.73
CA LEU A 149 5.23 8.06 13.32
C LEU A 149 4.34 9.28 13.19
N ALA A 150 4.80 10.31 12.48
CA ALA A 150 4.00 11.48 12.15
C ALA A 150 3.91 11.63 10.63
N TYR A 151 2.71 11.44 10.08
CA TYR A 151 2.45 11.47 8.65
C TYR A 151 2.03 12.85 8.21
N LEU A 152 2.77 13.45 7.28
CA LEU A 152 2.37 14.66 6.57
C LEU A 152 1.98 14.27 5.14
N ALA A 153 0.71 14.52 4.80
CA ALA A 153 0.20 14.32 3.45
C ALA A 153 0.56 15.51 2.55
N LEU A 154 1.09 15.23 1.36
CA LEU A 154 1.59 16.22 0.42
C LEU A 154 1.02 16.00 -1.01
N PRO A 155 -0.31 15.91 -1.18
CA PRO A 155 -0.92 15.52 -2.46
C PRO A 155 -0.55 16.43 -3.64
N HIS A 156 -0.25 17.70 -3.38
CA HIS A 156 0.18 18.66 -4.40
C HIS A 156 1.54 18.31 -5.03
N TYR A 157 2.34 17.43 -4.41
CA TYR A 157 3.58 16.92 -4.99
C TYR A 157 3.42 15.54 -5.67
N THR A 158 2.24 14.91 -5.63
CA THR A 158 2.03 13.58 -6.24
C THR A 158 2.35 13.55 -7.74
N SER A 159 2.01 14.62 -8.47
CA SER A 159 2.18 14.70 -9.93
C SER A 159 3.64 14.64 -10.40
N VAL A 160 4.62 14.81 -9.49
CA VAL A 160 6.03 14.63 -9.82
C VAL A 160 6.35 13.20 -10.29
N PHE A 161 5.50 12.23 -9.94
CA PHE A 161 5.67 10.83 -10.29
C PHE A 161 4.93 10.42 -11.57
N ASP A 162 4.15 11.31 -12.20
CA ASP A 162 3.30 10.95 -13.35
C ASP A 162 4.13 10.42 -14.53
N GLY A 163 5.28 11.04 -14.82
CA GLY A 163 6.20 10.58 -15.86
C GLY A 163 6.78 9.20 -15.57
N TRP A 164 7.12 8.93 -14.30
CA TRP A 164 7.61 7.62 -13.87
C TRP A 164 6.50 6.55 -14.03
N ILE A 165 5.28 6.85 -13.60
CA ILE A 165 4.14 5.95 -13.72
C ILE A 165 3.86 5.64 -15.18
N ALA A 166 3.88 6.65 -16.05
CA ALA A 166 3.67 6.46 -17.49
C ALA A 166 4.73 5.53 -18.10
N GLN A 167 5.99 5.68 -17.70
CA GLN A 167 7.09 4.83 -18.18
C GLN A 167 6.93 3.36 -17.81
N TYR A 168 6.38 3.07 -16.62
CA TYR A 168 6.22 1.71 -16.09
C TYR A 168 4.76 1.22 -16.11
N ARG A 169 3.88 1.85 -16.88
CA ARG A 169 2.44 1.59 -16.82
C ARG A 169 2.06 0.11 -17.03
N GLU A 170 2.60 -0.55 -18.05
CA GLU A 170 2.28 -1.94 -18.35
C GLU A 170 2.55 -2.91 -17.18
N PRO A 171 3.76 -2.98 -16.58
CA PRO A 171 3.99 -3.87 -15.44
C PRO A 171 3.25 -3.43 -14.17
N LEU A 172 2.95 -2.12 -14.03
CA LEU A 172 2.14 -1.60 -12.93
C LEU A 172 0.68 -2.04 -13.03
N ASP A 173 0.07 -1.92 -14.21
CA ASP A 173 -1.32 -2.34 -14.48
C ASP A 173 -1.47 -3.86 -14.34
N TYR A 174 -0.49 -4.64 -14.84
CA TYR A 174 -0.43 -6.09 -14.59
C TYR A 174 -0.39 -6.41 -13.09
N GLY A 175 0.50 -5.74 -12.34
CA GLY A 175 0.62 -5.95 -10.90
C GLY A 175 -0.66 -5.58 -10.13
N ALA A 176 -1.35 -4.52 -10.54
CA ALA A 176 -2.63 -4.11 -9.96
C ALA A 176 -3.71 -5.19 -10.15
N LEU A 177 -3.84 -5.73 -11.37
CA LEU A 177 -4.80 -6.79 -11.65
C LEU A 177 -4.43 -8.09 -10.91
N SER A 178 -3.17 -8.51 -10.94
CA SER A 178 -2.68 -9.66 -10.17
C SER A 178 -3.00 -9.53 -8.68
N MET A 179 -2.81 -8.34 -8.12
CA MET A 179 -3.13 -8.05 -6.72
C MET A 179 -4.64 -8.05 -6.45
N ALA A 180 -5.47 -7.62 -7.39
CA ALA A 180 -6.93 -7.73 -7.29
C ALA A 180 -7.38 -9.20 -7.20
N HIS A 181 -6.85 -10.06 -8.07
CA HIS A 181 -7.10 -11.50 -8.06
C HIS A 181 -6.70 -12.14 -6.73
N ARG A 182 -5.50 -11.81 -6.23
CA ARG A 182 -5.00 -12.30 -4.92
C ARG A 182 -5.86 -11.81 -3.77
N GLY A 183 -6.29 -10.55 -3.81
CA GLY A 183 -7.21 -9.97 -2.83
C GLY A 183 -8.56 -10.68 -2.81
N LEU A 184 -9.15 -10.94 -3.99
CA LEU A 184 -10.40 -11.68 -4.12
C LEU A 184 -10.27 -13.11 -3.58
N TYR A 185 -9.18 -13.80 -3.91
CA TYR A 185 -8.88 -15.13 -3.36
C TYR A 185 -8.74 -15.11 -1.83
N ALA A 186 -8.06 -14.10 -1.28
CA ALA A 186 -7.92 -13.93 0.17
C ALA A 186 -9.27 -13.68 0.85
N LEU A 187 -10.19 -12.93 0.23
CA LEU A 187 -11.55 -12.73 0.73
C LEU A 187 -12.36 -14.05 0.73
N GLN A 188 -12.32 -14.79 -0.36
CA GLN A 188 -12.98 -16.11 -0.46
C GLN A 188 -12.44 -17.08 0.60
N ALA A 189 -11.12 -17.14 0.78
CA ALA A 189 -10.49 -17.95 1.82
C ALA A 189 -10.91 -17.50 3.23
N THR A 190 -11.02 -16.19 3.47
CA THR A 190 -11.49 -15.62 4.74
C THR A 190 -12.95 -16.00 5.04
N GLY A 191 -13.77 -16.25 4.01
CA GLY A 191 -15.12 -16.79 4.14
C GLY A 191 -15.24 -18.10 4.93
N LYS A 192 -14.14 -18.85 5.08
CA LYS A 192 -14.06 -20.05 5.92
C LYS A 192 -13.96 -19.75 7.42
N MET A 193 -13.53 -18.55 7.78
CA MET A 193 -13.25 -18.13 9.16
C MET A 193 -14.20 -17.04 9.65
N ARG A 194 -14.89 -16.35 8.73
CA ARG A 194 -15.80 -15.24 9.04
C ARG A 194 -16.92 -15.16 8.02
N ASN A 195 -18.08 -14.65 8.44
CA ASN A 195 -19.19 -14.36 7.56
C ASN A 195 -18.90 -13.18 6.61
N VAL A 196 -18.32 -13.48 5.45
CA VAL A 196 -18.06 -12.50 4.38
C VAL A 196 -19.30 -12.15 3.55
N ARG A 197 -20.43 -12.84 3.73
CA ARG A 197 -21.68 -12.54 2.99
C ARG A 197 -22.22 -11.15 3.32
N GLN A 198 -21.89 -10.61 4.49
CA GLN A 198 -22.22 -9.23 4.86
C GLN A 198 -21.62 -8.20 3.88
N LEU A 199 -20.49 -8.52 3.23
CA LEU A 199 -19.88 -7.65 2.24
C LEU A 199 -20.76 -7.44 1.02
N ALA A 200 -21.59 -8.41 0.63
CA ALA A 200 -22.49 -8.25 -0.54
C ALA A 200 -23.54 -7.17 -0.30
N HIS A 201 -23.95 -6.93 0.95
CA HIS A 201 -24.86 -5.85 1.31
C HIS A 201 -24.16 -4.48 1.35
N LEU A 202 -22.92 -4.44 1.82
CA LEU A 202 -22.13 -3.20 1.90
C LEU A 202 -21.60 -2.78 0.52
N TYR A 203 -21.20 -3.76 -0.28
CA TYR A 203 -20.49 -3.59 -1.54
C TYR A 203 -21.06 -4.54 -2.61
N PRO A 204 -22.16 -4.17 -3.27
CA PRO A 204 -22.87 -5.06 -4.20
C PRO A 204 -21.99 -5.60 -5.34
N HIS A 205 -21.09 -4.77 -5.89
CA HIS A 205 -20.17 -5.22 -6.94
C HIS A 205 -19.20 -6.30 -6.44
N LEU A 206 -18.60 -6.10 -5.26
CA LEU A 206 -17.75 -7.12 -4.64
C LEU A 206 -18.54 -8.40 -4.33
N GLY A 207 -19.79 -8.29 -3.89
CA GLY A 207 -20.67 -9.44 -3.71
C GLY A 207 -20.82 -10.27 -4.98
N ARG A 208 -21.08 -9.61 -6.12
CA ARG A 208 -21.19 -10.28 -7.43
C ARG A 208 -19.89 -10.96 -7.86
N LEU A 209 -18.73 -10.37 -7.57
CA LEU A 209 -17.42 -11.00 -7.81
C LEU A 209 -17.21 -12.24 -6.92
N LEU A 210 -17.59 -12.15 -5.64
CA LEU A 210 -17.44 -13.27 -4.70
C LEU A 210 -18.37 -14.44 -5.03
N ASP A 211 -19.56 -14.15 -5.54
CA ASP A 211 -20.56 -15.15 -5.97
C ASP A 211 -20.28 -15.69 -7.39
N GLY A 212 -19.24 -15.18 -8.07
CA GLY A 212 -18.86 -15.61 -9.43
C GLY A 212 -19.82 -15.16 -10.53
N VAL A 213 -20.71 -14.21 -10.23
CA VAL A 213 -21.64 -13.61 -11.20
C VAL A 213 -20.88 -12.66 -12.12
N ASP A 214 -20.01 -11.84 -11.54
CA ASP A 214 -19.05 -11.03 -12.28
C ASP A 214 -17.66 -11.66 -12.15
N GLN A 215 -16.77 -11.34 -13.09
CA GLN A 215 -15.39 -11.80 -13.07
C GLN A 215 -14.45 -10.61 -13.21
N LEU A 216 -13.31 -10.67 -12.53
CA LEU A 216 -12.19 -9.79 -12.83
C LEU A 216 -11.70 -10.06 -14.26
N PRO A 217 -11.09 -9.05 -14.93
CA PRO A 217 -10.39 -9.29 -16.19
C PRO A 217 -9.42 -10.45 -16.07
N GLU A 218 -9.28 -11.24 -17.13
CA GLU A 218 -8.36 -12.38 -17.17
C GLU A 218 -6.92 -11.91 -16.91
N LEU A 219 -6.22 -12.62 -16.04
CA LEU A 219 -4.82 -12.35 -15.75
C LEU A 219 -3.96 -13.10 -16.77
N ALA A 220 -3.40 -12.36 -17.73
CA ALA A 220 -2.43 -12.90 -18.68
C ALA A 220 -1.11 -13.30 -18.02
N GLU A 221 -0.17 -13.85 -18.79
CA GLU A 221 1.20 -14.04 -18.32
C GLU A 221 1.88 -12.70 -17.97
N PRO A 222 2.81 -12.67 -16.99
CA PRO A 222 3.54 -11.46 -16.65
C PRO A 222 4.27 -10.87 -17.88
N PRO A 223 4.12 -9.58 -18.18
CA PRO A 223 4.83 -8.98 -19.30
C PRO A 223 6.33 -8.92 -19.01
N ALA A 224 7.16 -9.04 -20.05
CA ALA A 224 8.62 -8.98 -19.93
C ALA A 224 9.12 -7.67 -19.28
N SER A 225 8.31 -6.61 -19.37
CA SER A 225 8.57 -5.31 -18.74
C SER A 225 8.57 -5.33 -17.20
N VAL A 226 8.04 -6.39 -16.56
CA VAL A 226 8.15 -6.60 -15.11
C VAL A 226 9.62 -6.63 -14.67
N ALA A 227 10.51 -7.24 -15.46
CA ALA A 227 11.93 -7.29 -15.15
C ALA A 227 12.55 -5.89 -15.10
N ARG A 228 12.09 -4.96 -15.95
CA ARG A 228 12.57 -3.56 -15.93
C ARG A 228 12.14 -2.82 -14.67
N LEU A 229 10.92 -3.06 -14.18
CA LEU A 229 10.43 -2.49 -12.93
C LEU A 229 11.21 -3.02 -11.73
N GLN A 230 11.56 -4.32 -11.74
CA GLN A 230 12.33 -4.96 -10.68
C GLN A 230 13.80 -4.51 -10.65
N ALA A 231 14.36 -4.12 -11.81
CA ALA A 231 15.75 -3.68 -11.94
C ALA A 231 16.02 -2.27 -11.38
N ILE A 232 14.98 -1.50 -11.02
CA ILE A 232 15.15 -0.14 -10.49
C ILE A 232 16.00 -0.17 -9.20
N GLY A 233 17.03 0.66 -9.15
CA GLY A 233 17.92 0.78 -7.99
C GLY A 233 18.86 -0.41 -7.76
N GLN A 234 18.93 -1.38 -8.69
CA GLN A 234 19.88 -2.50 -8.62
C GLN A 234 21.29 -2.13 -9.11
N HIS A 235 21.45 -0.97 -9.74
CA HIS A 235 22.76 -0.45 -10.15
C HIS A 235 23.19 0.70 -9.22
N PRO A 236 24.38 0.63 -8.59
CA PRO A 236 24.86 1.69 -7.72
C PRO A 236 25.06 2.98 -8.52
N ARG A 237 24.72 4.11 -7.90
CA ARG A 237 25.02 5.44 -8.44
C ARG A 237 26.54 5.59 -8.57
N PRO A 238 27.07 6.07 -9.70
CA PRO A 238 28.48 6.43 -9.81
C PRO A 238 28.86 7.56 -8.84
#